data_AF-A0A7M1B4B7-F1
#
_entry.id   AF-A0A7M1B4B7-F1
#
_cell.length_a   1.000
_cell.length_b   1.000
_cell.length_c   1.000
_cell.angle_alpha   90.00
_cell.angle_beta   90.00
_cell.angle_gamma   90.00
#
_symmetry.space_group_name_H-M   'P 1'
#
loop_
_entity.id
_entity.type
_entity.pdbx_description
1 polymer ?
#
loop_
_entity_poly.entity_id
_entity_poly.type
_entity_poly.pdbx_seq_one_letter_code
_entity_poly.pdbx_strand_id
1 'polypeptide(L)'
;MHPSLIKAKIFATIALLILTFSFTLPMIAFHGTLNKIEEGKANEVSSVSKSVWNLYNKGRYKSVATPKDARNNLEKMIEEGAEIGPASLPIWAVSLEAPNYPKEAFPEGIPVFFHFDGYSGEVHEMNTINHYVGMDPMWAGGHIERAIGIYALLFLSLGIILFIAYDKKIFNYIMLIPAALPLIFIADYSYWLYHFGHSLHDWGAFKIKPFMPTVFGDGKIAQFTTHSYPTIGFYMLLLISFFSILAFFAKQKAFKEMEEK
;
A
#
# COMPACT_ATOMS: atom_id res chain seq x y z
N MET A 1 26.53 -16.99 21.97
CA MET A 1 25.28 -16.19 21.94
C MET A 1 24.13 -17.08 22.36
N HIS A 2 23.22 -16.61 23.22
CA HIS A 2 22.09 -17.40 23.72
C HIS A 2 21.23 -17.94 22.54
N PRO A 3 20.82 -19.23 22.49
CA PRO A 3 20.07 -19.79 21.36
C PRO A 3 18.80 -19.01 20.99
N SER A 4 18.06 -18.55 22.00
CA SER A 4 16.86 -17.72 21.82
C SER A 4 17.18 -16.33 21.21
N LEU A 5 18.36 -15.75 21.46
CA LEU A 5 18.79 -14.51 20.80
C LEU A 5 19.12 -14.73 19.32
N ILE A 6 19.72 -15.87 18.97
CA ILE A 6 19.97 -16.24 17.56
C ILE A 6 18.64 -16.31 16.80
N LYS A 7 17.66 -17.03 17.35
CA LYS A 7 16.31 -17.13 16.76
C LYS A 7 15.67 -15.75 16.58
N ALA A 8 15.75 -14.89 17.60
CA ALA A 8 15.22 -13.53 17.53
C ALA A 8 15.82 -12.72 16.38
N LYS A 9 17.15 -12.77 16.21
CA LYS A 9 17.85 -12.07 15.12
C LYS A 9 17.48 -12.63 13.74
N ILE A 10 17.32 -13.94 13.61
CA ILE A 10 16.86 -14.58 12.36
C ILE A 10 15.45 -14.09 11.99
N PHE A 11 14.49 -14.17 12.92
CA PHE A 11 13.13 -13.73 12.67
C PHE A 11 13.05 -12.24 12.31
N ALA A 12 13.76 -11.38 13.04
CA ALA A 12 13.82 -9.96 12.73
C ALA A 12 14.47 -9.68 11.36
N THR A 13 15.51 -10.44 10.98
CA THR A 13 16.13 -10.32 9.66
C THR A 13 15.16 -10.69 8.54
N ILE A 14 14.37 -11.77 8.72
CA ILE A 14 13.34 -12.14 7.75
C ILE A 14 12.29 -11.04 7.63
N ALA A 15 11.78 -10.52 8.75
CA ALA A 15 10.83 -9.40 8.74
C ALA A 15 11.40 -8.17 8.01
N LEU A 16 12.66 -7.81 8.27
CA LEU A 16 13.35 -6.70 7.63
C LEU A 16 13.47 -6.88 6.11
N LEU A 17 13.85 -8.08 5.65
CA LEU A 17 13.96 -8.38 4.22
C LEU A 17 12.61 -8.25 3.52
N ILE A 18 11.55 -8.81 4.12
CA ILE A 18 10.19 -8.70 3.57
C ILE A 18 9.75 -7.23 3.51
N LEU A 19 9.93 -6.46 4.58
CA LEU A 19 9.62 -5.02 4.63
C LEU A 19 10.40 -4.22 3.56
N THR A 20 11.68 -4.57 3.40
CA THR A 20 12.58 -3.89 2.46
C THR A 20 12.13 -4.11 1.02
N PHE A 21 11.98 -5.37 0.60
CA PHE A 21 11.65 -5.68 -0.78
C PHE A 21 10.18 -5.45 -1.12
N SER A 22 9.26 -5.49 -0.16
CA SER A 22 7.84 -5.23 -0.43
C SER A 22 7.52 -3.74 -0.56
N PHE A 23 8.16 -2.91 0.28
CA PHE A 23 7.74 -1.52 0.47
C PHE A 23 8.91 -0.53 0.47
N THR A 24 9.89 -0.70 1.35
CA THR A 24 10.91 0.36 1.58
C THR A 24 11.76 0.64 0.34
N LEU A 25 12.31 -0.39 -0.31
CA LEU A 25 13.12 -0.25 -1.52
C LEU A 25 12.33 0.36 -2.69
N PRO A 26 11.15 -0.16 -3.09
CA PRO A 26 10.42 0.42 -4.22
C PRO A 26 9.93 1.84 -3.92
N MET A 27 9.54 2.14 -2.68
CA MET A 27 9.14 3.51 -2.29
C MET A 27 10.32 4.48 -2.39
N ILE A 28 11.51 4.12 -1.92
CA ILE A 28 12.71 4.98 -2.01
C ILE A 28 13.11 5.19 -3.46
N ALA A 29 13.22 4.10 -4.23
CA ALA A 29 13.65 4.18 -5.62
C ALA A 29 12.68 4.97 -6.51
N PHE A 30 11.40 5.04 -6.13
CA PHE A 30 10.35 5.72 -6.88
C PHE A 30 9.89 7.04 -6.25
N HIS A 31 10.48 7.46 -5.12
CA HIS A 31 10.06 8.65 -4.39
C HIS A 31 10.15 9.92 -5.25
N GLY A 32 9.08 10.71 -5.24
CA GLY A 32 8.98 11.95 -6.04
C GLY A 32 8.90 11.75 -7.56
N THR A 33 8.90 10.50 -8.06
CA THR A 33 8.86 10.24 -9.50
C THR A 33 7.52 10.65 -10.11
N LEU A 34 6.40 10.35 -9.43
CA LEU A 34 5.06 10.76 -9.89
C LEU A 34 4.94 12.28 -9.99
N ASN A 35 5.42 13.02 -8.97
CA ASN A 35 5.40 14.49 -8.98
C ASN A 35 6.20 15.06 -10.16
N LYS A 36 7.39 14.51 -10.45
CA LYS A 36 8.17 14.93 -11.61
C LYS A 36 7.44 14.70 -12.93
N ILE A 37 6.73 13.58 -13.07
CA ILE A 37 5.93 13.27 -14.26
C ILE A 37 4.79 14.29 -14.40
N GLU A 38 4.06 14.56 -13.31
CA GLU A 38 2.97 15.53 -13.28
C GLU A 38 3.43 16.97 -13.57
N GLU A 39 4.62 17.36 -13.10
CA GLU A 39 5.24 18.66 -13.37
C GLU A 39 5.84 18.78 -14.79
N GLY A 40 5.71 17.77 -15.64
CA GLY A 40 6.28 17.75 -16.99
C GLY A 40 7.80 17.57 -17.04
N LYS A 41 8.43 17.15 -15.93
CA LYS A 41 9.87 16.90 -15.78
C LYS A 41 10.22 15.42 -15.97
N ALA A 42 9.58 14.77 -16.92
CA ALA A 42 9.77 13.34 -17.21
C ALA A 42 11.23 12.97 -17.56
N ASN A 43 11.95 13.91 -18.18
CA ASN A 43 13.38 13.79 -18.49
C ASN A 43 14.27 13.73 -17.24
N GLU A 44 13.80 14.18 -16.08
CA GLU A 44 14.52 14.11 -14.79
C GLU A 44 14.24 12.82 -14.00
N VAL A 45 13.47 11.88 -14.56
CA VAL A 45 13.19 10.58 -13.95
C VAL A 45 14.43 9.68 -14.09
N SER A 46 14.95 9.22 -12.95
CA SER A 46 16.18 8.43 -12.92
C SER A 46 16.02 7.06 -13.58
N SER A 47 17.12 6.51 -14.12
CA SER A 47 17.15 5.15 -14.65
C SER A 47 16.81 4.11 -13.59
N VAL A 48 17.23 4.31 -12.35
CA VAL A 48 16.89 3.44 -11.21
C VAL A 48 15.39 3.41 -10.97
N SER A 49 14.73 4.57 -10.97
CA SER A 49 13.27 4.68 -10.80
C SER A 49 12.54 3.95 -11.92
N LYS A 50 12.98 4.12 -13.17
CA LYS A 50 12.44 3.38 -14.34
C LYS A 50 12.60 1.86 -14.17
N SER A 51 13.80 1.39 -13.86
CA SER A 51 14.08 -0.04 -13.71
C SER A 51 13.31 -0.68 -12.55
N VAL A 52 13.27 -0.03 -11.39
CA VAL A 52 12.53 -0.52 -10.22
C VAL A 52 11.03 -0.52 -10.51
N TRP A 53 10.49 0.54 -11.09
CA TRP A 53 9.07 0.57 -11.45
C TRP A 53 8.71 -0.56 -12.43
N ASN A 54 9.49 -0.76 -13.50
CA ASN A 54 9.28 -1.82 -14.49
C ASN A 54 9.32 -3.22 -13.86
N LEU A 55 10.29 -3.46 -12.98
CA LEU A 55 10.42 -4.74 -12.27
C LEU A 55 9.19 -5.01 -11.40
N TYR A 56 8.81 -4.03 -10.59
CA TYR A 56 7.74 -4.18 -9.61
C TYR A 56 6.36 -4.23 -10.27
N ASN A 57 6.14 -3.48 -11.35
CA ASN A 57 4.85 -3.41 -12.03
C ASN A 57 4.59 -4.55 -13.02
N LYS A 58 5.58 -5.39 -13.30
CA LYS A 58 5.44 -6.53 -14.20
C LYS A 58 4.30 -7.44 -13.77
N GLY A 59 3.36 -7.68 -14.68
CA GLY A 59 2.21 -8.58 -14.44
C GLY A 59 1.13 -8.00 -13.52
N ARG A 60 1.25 -6.73 -13.11
CA ARG A 60 0.17 -6.02 -12.42
C ARG A 60 -0.84 -5.47 -13.42
N TYR A 61 -2.01 -5.10 -12.91
CA TYR A 61 -3.02 -4.39 -13.68
C TYR A 61 -2.45 -3.11 -14.31
N LYS A 62 -2.91 -2.83 -15.53
CA LYS A 62 -2.66 -1.60 -16.28
C LYS A 62 -3.99 -1.18 -16.90
N SER A 63 -4.24 0.13 -16.91
CA SER A 63 -5.51 0.68 -17.39
C SER A 63 -5.85 0.14 -18.77
N VAL A 64 -7.15 -0.05 -19.03
CA VAL A 64 -7.67 -0.47 -20.33
C VAL A 64 -7.32 0.54 -21.42
N ALA A 65 -7.15 1.82 -21.05
CA ALA A 65 -6.72 2.90 -21.93
C ALA A 65 -5.21 2.85 -22.25
N THR A 66 -4.40 2.08 -21.51
CA THR A 66 -2.95 2.01 -21.73
C THR A 66 -2.62 1.15 -22.96
N PRO A 67 -1.88 1.68 -23.96
CA PRO A 67 -1.42 0.93 -25.12
C PRO A 67 -0.64 -0.33 -24.73
N LYS A 68 -0.91 -1.45 -25.39
CA LYS A 68 -0.37 -2.77 -24.99
C LYS A 68 1.15 -2.83 -25.03
N ASP A 69 1.79 -2.12 -25.97
CA ASP A 69 3.24 -2.08 -26.14
C ASP A 69 3.95 -1.12 -25.17
N ALA A 70 3.19 -0.24 -24.50
CA ALA A 70 3.66 0.63 -23.42
C ALA A 70 3.62 -0.05 -22.04
N ARG A 71 2.73 -1.04 -21.85
CA ARG A 71 2.53 -1.70 -20.55
C ARG A 71 3.84 -2.25 -19.97
N ASN A 72 4.09 -1.96 -18.69
CA ASN A 72 5.29 -2.36 -17.93
C ASN A 72 6.59 -1.69 -18.40
N ASN A 73 6.50 -0.62 -19.18
CA ASN A 73 7.63 0.24 -19.50
C ASN A 73 7.26 1.68 -19.09
N LEU A 74 7.84 2.15 -17.99
CA LEU A 74 7.56 3.47 -17.45
C LEU A 74 7.79 4.59 -18.46
N GLU A 75 8.86 4.51 -19.24
CA GLU A 75 9.20 5.54 -20.23
C GLU A 75 8.11 5.66 -21.29
N LYS A 76 7.71 4.54 -21.88
CA LYS A 76 6.59 4.52 -22.82
C LYS A 76 5.27 4.93 -22.18
N MET A 77 5.01 4.53 -20.93
CA MET A 77 3.78 4.92 -20.24
C MET A 77 3.71 6.43 -20.00
N ILE A 78 4.86 7.08 -19.77
CA ILE A 78 4.94 8.54 -19.68
C ILE A 78 4.68 9.17 -21.07
N GLU A 79 5.33 8.65 -22.12
CA GLU A 79 5.15 9.13 -23.51
C GLU A 79 3.69 9.06 -23.98
N GLU A 80 2.99 7.97 -23.63
CA GLU A 80 1.59 7.73 -23.98
C GLU A 80 0.59 8.43 -23.04
N GLY A 81 1.07 9.16 -22.02
CA GLY A 81 0.21 9.81 -21.03
C GLY A 81 -0.67 8.82 -20.24
N ALA A 82 -0.20 7.58 -20.08
CA ALA A 82 -0.93 6.52 -19.40
C ALA A 82 -0.99 6.74 -17.88
N GLU A 83 -1.94 6.09 -17.21
CA GLU A 83 -2.00 6.11 -15.75
C GLU A 83 -0.81 5.37 -15.11
N ILE A 84 -0.10 6.06 -14.23
CA ILE A 84 1.08 5.56 -13.54
C ILE A 84 0.83 5.62 -12.04
N GLY A 85 0.84 4.45 -11.40
CA GLY A 85 0.82 4.32 -9.94
C GLY A 85 2.22 4.11 -9.35
N PRO A 86 2.34 4.00 -8.02
CA PRO A 86 3.62 3.77 -7.34
C PRO A 86 4.23 2.39 -7.66
N ALA A 87 5.51 2.23 -7.33
CA ALA A 87 6.23 0.96 -7.50
C ALA A 87 5.98 -0.04 -6.36
N SER A 88 5.67 0.44 -5.16
CA SER A 88 5.43 -0.40 -3.97
C SER A 88 4.38 -1.49 -4.22
N LEU A 89 4.39 -2.58 -3.45
CA LEU A 89 3.34 -3.59 -3.61
C LEU A 89 1.97 -3.00 -3.20
N PRO A 90 0.91 -3.27 -3.98
CA PRO A 90 -0.43 -2.92 -3.56
C PRO A 90 -0.77 -3.72 -2.30
N ILE A 91 -1.44 -3.08 -1.35
CA ILE A 91 -1.85 -3.67 -0.08
C ILE A 91 -3.28 -4.17 -0.20
N TRP A 92 -4.17 -3.36 -0.77
CA TRP A 92 -5.59 -3.67 -0.91
C TRP A 92 -6.10 -3.34 -2.31
N ALA A 93 -7.09 -4.08 -2.78
CA ALA A 93 -7.78 -3.81 -4.04
C ALA A 93 -9.25 -3.51 -3.75
N VAL A 94 -9.76 -2.48 -4.41
CA VAL A 94 -11.18 -2.18 -4.50
C VAL A 94 -11.54 -2.12 -5.96
N SER A 95 -12.63 -2.77 -6.35
CA SER A 95 -13.20 -2.62 -7.67
C SER A 95 -14.68 -2.34 -7.59
N LEU A 96 -15.17 -1.57 -8.54
CA LEU A 96 -16.55 -1.09 -8.56
C LEU A 96 -17.18 -1.43 -9.91
N GLU A 97 -18.16 -2.32 -9.89
CA GLU A 97 -19.02 -2.59 -11.04
C GLU A 97 -20.11 -1.54 -11.13
N ALA A 98 -20.18 -0.89 -12.28
CA ALA A 98 -21.17 0.13 -12.58
C ALA A 98 -21.98 -0.28 -13.83
N PRO A 99 -23.30 -0.04 -13.89
CA PRO A 99 -24.13 -0.42 -15.04
C PRO A 99 -23.66 0.14 -16.39
N ASN A 100 -22.99 1.29 -16.37
CA ASN A 100 -22.55 2.00 -17.58
C ASN A 100 -21.16 1.57 -18.08
N TYR A 101 -20.47 0.66 -17.37
CA TYR A 101 -19.14 0.20 -17.74
C TYR A 101 -19.19 -1.22 -18.33
N PRO A 102 -18.63 -1.45 -19.53
CA PRO A 102 -18.74 -2.73 -20.21
C PRO A 102 -17.91 -3.81 -19.51
N LYS A 103 -18.50 -5.00 -19.31
CA LYS A 103 -17.83 -6.15 -18.68
C LYS A 103 -16.67 -6.70 -19.51
N GLU A 104 -16.65 -6.42 -20.82
CA GLU A 104 -15.55 -6.78 -21.71
C GLU A 104 -14.26 -6.03 -21.36
N ALA A 105 -14.37 -4.77 -20.93
CA ALA A 105 -13.24 -3.97 -20.49
C ALA A 105 -12.97 -4.13 -18.99
N PHE A 106 -14.04 -4.23 -18.19
CA PHE A 106 -14.02 -4.26 -16.73
C PHE A 106 -14.76 -5.50 -16.20
N PRO A 107 -14.18 -6.71 -16.34
CA PRO A 107 -14.88 -7.95 -15.99
C PRO A 107 -15.27 -8.00 -14.51
N GLU A 108 -14.40 -7.46 -13.64
CA GLU A 108 -14.58 -7.39 -12.18
C GLU A 108 -14.83 -5.94 -11.73
N GLY A 109 -15.33 -5.08 -12.62
CA GLY A 109 -15.47 -3.64 -12.37
C GLY A 109 -14.16 -2.86 -12.51
N ILE A 110 -14.21 -1.59 -12.13
CA ILE A 110 -13.12 -0.60 -12.28
C ILE A 110 -12.18 -0.73 -11.08
N PRO A 111 -10.96 -1.29 -11.23
CA PRO A 111 -10.12 -1.61 -10.10
C PRO A 111 -9.19 -0.44 -9.73
N VAL A 112 -9.08 -0.18 -8.44
CA VAL A 112 -8.06 0.66 -7.82
C VAL A 112 -7.33 -0.12 -6.73
N PHE A 113 -6.05 0.17 -6.58
CA PHE A 113 -5.18 -0.49 -5.63
C PHE A 113 -4.59 0.54 -4.66
N PHE A 114 -4.62 0.20 -3.38
CA PHE A 114 -4.14 1.02 -2.27
C PHE A 114 -2.70 0.64 -1.95
N HIS A 115 -1.82 1.64 -1.88
CA HIS A 115 -0.42 1.49 -1.51
C HIS A 115 -0.10 2.40 -0.32
N PHE A 116 1.02 2.16 0.37
CA PHE A 116 1.49 3.10 1.41
C PHE A 116 1.78 4.50 0.87
N ASP A 117 2.20 4.60 -0.39
CA ASP A 117 2.66 5.83 -1.04
C ASP A 117 1.73 6.33 -2.16
N GLY A 118 0.53 5.76 -2.31
CA GLY A 118 -0.37 6.19 -3.38
C GLY A 118 -1.43 5.19 -3.79
N TYR A 119 -1.91 5.40 -5.01
CA TYR A 119 -2.94 4.57 -5.64
C TYR A 119 -2.47 4.15 -7.03
N SER A 120 -2.92 2.99 -7.49
CA SER A 120 -2.75 2.53 -8.87
C SER A 120 -4.03 1.89 -9.39
N GLY A 121 -4.09 1.53 -10.67
CA GLY A 121 -5.32 1.07 -11.33
C GLY A 121 -6.01 2.21 -12.07
N GLU A 122 -7.32 2.10 -12.27
CA GLU A 122 -8.17 3.08 -12.96
C GLU A 122 -8.56 4.24 -12.03
N VAL A 123 -7.55 4.98 -11.57
CA VAL A 123 -7.74 6.04 -10.57
C VAL A 123 -8.54 7.21 -11.15
N HIS A 124 -8.35 7.53 -12.43
CA HIS A 124 -9.10 8.55 -13.14
C HIS A 124 -10.59 8.20 -13.24
N GLU A 125 -10.91 6.97 -13.67
CA GLU A 125 -12.30 6.50 -13.76
C GLU A 125 -12.96 6.43 -12.38
N MET A 126 -12.23 5.98 -11.35
CA MET A 126 -12.73 5.99 -9.97
C MET A 126 -13.01 7.40 -9.48
N ASN A 127 -12.13 8.38 -9.75
CA ASN A 127 -12.35 9.78 -9.39
C ASN A 127 -13.55 10.38 -10.14
N THR A 128 -13.76 9.99 -11.39
CA THR A 128 -14.95 10.37 -12.17
C THR A 128 -16.22 9.87 -11.47
N ILE A 129 -16.24 8.61 -11.04
CA ILE A 129 -17.37 8.07 -10.28
C ILE A 129 -17.55 8.80 -8.95
N ASN A 130 -16.47 9.00 -8.18
CA ASN A 130 -16.50 9.72 -6.91
C ASN A 130 -17.14 11.10 -7.08
N HIS A 131 -16.71 11.86 -8.09
CA HIS A 131 -17.28 13.16 -8.41
C HIS A 131 -18.80 13.10 -8.64
N TYR A 132 -19.28 12.13 -9.43
CA TYR A 132 -20.71 11.98 -9.72
C TYR A 132 -21.55 11.59 -8.51
N VAL A 133 -20.99 10.89 -7.52
CA VAL A 133 -21.68 10.54 -6.27
C VAL A 133 -21.43 11.54 -5.14
N GLY A 134 -20.67 12.61 -5.40
CA GLY A 134 -20.35 13.65 -4.43
C GLY A 134 -19.25 13.28 -3.43
N MET A 135 -18.48 12.21 -3.67
CA MET A 135 -17.29 11.88 -2.89
C MET A 135 -16.09 12.71 -3.34
N ASP A 136 -15.17 12.96 -2.42
CA ASP A 136 -13.87 13.56 -2.73
C ASP A 136 -13.06 12.69 -3.71
N PRO A 137 -12.10 13.29 -4.44
CA PRO A 137 -11.14 12.52 -5.22
C PRO A 137 -10.20 11.72 -4.31
N MET A 138 -9.74 10.56 -4.78
CA MET A 138 -8.92 9.63 -4.00
C MET A 138 -7.66 10.27 -3.41
N TRP A 139 -7.07 11.25 -4.08
CA TRP A 139 -5.86 11.93 -3.59
C TRP A 139 -6.10 12.75 -2.31
N ALA A 140 -7.35 13.07 -1.96
CA ALA A 140 -7.67 13.70 -0.67
C ALA A 140 -7.46 12.74 0.51
N GLY A 141 -7.53 11.43 0.26
CA GLY A 141 -7.40 10.38 1.26
C GLY A 141 -5.96 10.18 1.72
N GLY A 142 -5.77 10.00 3.02
CA GLY A 142 -4.49 9.60 3.61
C GLY A 142 -3.34 10.52 3.24
N HIS A 143 -3.59 11.83 3.05
CA HIS A 143 -2.59 12.73 2.47
C HIS A 143 -1.31 12.80 3.32
N ILE A 144 -1.47 12.93 4.63
CA ILE A 144 -0.33 12.97 5.57
C ILE A 144 0.32 11.60 5.65
N GLU A 145 -0.46 10.55 5.79
CA GLU A 145 -0.03 9.16 5.93
C GLU A 145 0.82 8.73 4.73
N ARG A 146 0.37 9.05 3.51
CA ARG A 146 1.12 8.78 2.27
C ARG A 146 2.39 9.62 2.16
N ALA A 147 2.34 10.89 2.58
CA ALA A 147 3.51 11.77 2.56
C ALA A 147 4.60 11.30 3.54
N ILE A 148 4.22 10.87 4.75
CA ILE A 148 5.17 10.41 5.77
C ILE A 148 5.54 8.93 5.65
N GLY A 149 4.75 8.15 4.89
CA GLY A 149 4.84 6.68 4.85
C GLY A 149 6.24 6.18 4.53
N ILE A 150 6.94 6.77 3.56
CA ILE A 150 8.32 6.41 3.23
C ILE A 150 9.29 6.63 4.41
N TYR A 151 9.18 7.76 5.11
CA TYR A 151 10.03 8.09 6.25
C TYR A 151 9.72 7.20 7.45
N ALA A 152 8.43 6.91 7.68
CA ALA A 152 7.98 6.01 8.73
C ALA A 152 8.52 4.59 8.52
N LEU A 153 8.44 4.05 7.30
CA LEU A 153 8.97 2.71 6.99
C LEU A 153 10.51 2.65 6.98
N LEU A 154 11.18 3.73 6.62
CA LEU A 154 12.63 3.88 6.76
C LEU A 154 13.06 3.85 8.24
N PHE A 155 12.39 4.64 9.09
CA PHE A 155 12.67 4.66 10.52
C PHE A 155 12.37 3.31 11.18
N LEU A 156 11.28 2.64 10.76
CA LEU A 156 10.96 1.29 11.19
C LEU A 156 12.04 0.29 10.77
N SER A 157 12.52 0.35 9.53
CA SER A 157 13.64 -0.48 9.04
C SER A 157 14.89 -0.28 9.90
N LEU A 158 15.23 0.98 10.23
CA LEU A 158 16.34 1.29 11.14
C LEU A 158 16.09 0.72 12.54
N GLY A 159 14.87 0.82 13.06
CA GLY A 159 14.49 0.25 14.34
C GLY A 159 14.68 -1.27 14.40
N ILE A 160 14.33 -1.99 13.33
CA ILE A 160 14.56 -3.44 13.23
C ILE A 160 16.07 -3.74 13.16
N ILE A 161 16.86 -2.91 12.47
CA ILE A 161 18.33 -3.04 12.46
C ILE A 161 18.90 -2.84 13.87
N LEU A 162 18.42 -1.85 14.63
CA LEU A 162 18.83 -1.63 16.02
C LEU A 162 18.45 -2.83 16.91
N PHE A 163 17.27 -3.41 16.70
CA PHE A 163 16.89 -4.66 17.36
C PHE A 163 17.89 -5.79 17.05
N ILE A 164 18.35 -5.94 15.81
CA ILE A 164 19.28 -7.00 15.44
C ILE A 164 20.68 -6.75 16.02
N ALA A 165 21.14 -5.50 15.97
CA ALA A 165 22.48 -5.10 16.38
C ALA A 165 22.67 -5.13 17.91
N TYR A 166 21.65 -4.76 18.68
CA TYR A 166 21.76 -4.57 20.12
C TYR A 166 20.85 -5.50 20.93
N ASP A 167 21.46 -6.22 21.87
CA ASP A 167 20.77 -7.10 22.81
C ASP A 167 20.32 -6.32 24.06
N LYS A 168 19.53 -5.26 23.87
CA LYS A 168 18.93 -4.46 24.96
C LYS A 168 17.41 -4.59 24.99
N LYS A 169 16.82 -4.59 26.20
CA LYS A 169 15.37 -4.74 26.43
C LYS A 169 14.54 -3.65 25.74
N ILE A 170 15.04 -2.41 25.72
CA ILE A 170 14.34 -1.28 25.08
C ILE A 170 14.08 -1.53 23.58
N PHE A 171 15.06 -2.09 22.86
CA PHE A 171 14.91 -2.36 21.44
C PHE A 171 13.96 -3.53 21.15
N ASN A 172 13.68 -4.40 22.13
CA ASN A 172 12.72 -5.48 21.96
C ASN A 172 11.33 -4.95 21.59
N TYR A 173 10.89 -3.87 22.24
CA TYR A 173 9.56 -3.28 22.04
C TYR A 173 9.36 -2.69 20.65
N ILE A 174 10.43 -2.40 19.89
CA ILE A 174 10.32 -1.94 18.50
C ILE A 174 9.55 -2.95 17.65
N MET A 175 9.72 -4.25 17.90
CA MET A 175 9.04 -5.31 17.13
C MET A 175 7.52 -5.33 17.30
N LEU A 176 6.97 -4.59 18.28
CA LEU A 176 5.51 -4.43 18.41
C LEU A 176 4.93 -3.51 17.34
N ILE A 177 5.72 -2.56 16.81
CA ILE A 177 5.28 -1.66 15.73
C ILE A 177 5.02 -2.43 14.41
N PRO A 178 5.98 -3.20 13.85
CA PRO A 178 5.72 -4.00 12.65
C PRO A 178 4.72 -5.14 12.91
N ALA A 179 4.61 -5.63 14.15
CA ALA A 179 3.55 -6.57 14.54
C ALA A 179 2.15 -5.97 14.39
N ALA A 180 1.97 -4.67 14.68
CA ALA A 180 0.69 -3.99 14.60
C ALA A 180 0.33 -3.47 13.20
N LEU A 181 1.26 -3.45 12.23
CA LEU A 181 1.05 -2.85 10.91
C LEU A 181 -0.22 -3.33 10.16
N PRO A 182 -0.56 -4.63 10.12
CA PRO A 182 -1.80 -5.07 9.46
C PRO A 182 -3.05 -4.44 10.09
N LEU A 183 -3.08 -4.32 11.42
CA LEU A 183 -4.21 -3.72 12.13
C LEU A 183 -4.27 -2.21 11.92
N ILE A 184 -3.12 -1.54 11.97
CA ILE A 184 -3.00 -0.10 11.70
C ILE A 184 -3.50 0.19 10.27
N PHE A 185 -3.09 -0.61 9.29
CA PHE A 185 -3.54 -0.45 7.91
C PHE A 185 -5.06 -0.59 7.78
N ILE A 186 -5.66 -1.65 8.33
CA ILE A 186 -7.12 -1.84 8.25
C ILE A 186 -7.87 -0.71 8.96
N ALA A 187 -7.38 -0.25 10.11
CA ALA A 187 -7.99 0.86 10.83
C ALA A 187 -7.96 2.16 10.02
N ASP A 188 -6.80 2.53 9.49
CA ASP A 188 -6.62 3.74 8.67
C ASP A 188 -7.42 3.68 7.37
N TYR A 189 -7.32 2.56 6.65
CA TYR A 189 -8.10 2.31 5.43
C TYR A 189 -9.61 2.42 5.69
N SER A 190 -10.11 1.77 6.74
CA SER A 190 -11.53 1.82 7.10
C SER A 190 -11.97 3.23 7.51
N TYR A 191 -11.11 3.96 8.22
CA TYR A 191 -11.37 5.35 8.59
C TYR A 191 -11.54 6.24 7.36
N TRP A 192 -10.63 6.15 6.39
CA TRP A 192 -10.75 6.91 5.16
C TRP A 192 -12.00 6.52 4.38
N LEU A 193 -12.28 5.23 4.18
CA LEU A 193 -13.52 4.81 3.54
C LEU A 193 -14.76 5.39 4.24
N TYR A 194 -14.82 5.34 5.57
CA TYR A 194 -15.88 5.96 6.34
C TYR A 194 -15.99 7.46 6.05
N HIS A 195 -14.87 8.18 6.10
CA HIS A 195 -14.82 9.61 5.84
C HIS A 195 -15.35 9.96 4.44
N PHE A 196 -14.88 9.28 3.40
CA PHE A 196 -15.35 9.49 2.03
C PHE A 196 -16.85 9.18 1.86
N GLY A 197 -17.36 8.12 2.51
CA GLY A 197 -18.77 7.75 2.42
C GLY A 197 -19.73 8.60 3.28
N HIS A 198 -19.21 9.35 4.26
CA HIS A 198 -20.01 10.19 5.16
C HIS A 198 -19.81 11.70 4.96
N SER A 199 -18.80 12.10 4.19
CA SER A 199 -18.50 13.50 3.85
C SER A 199 -18.92 13.82 2.42
N LEU A 200 -20.13 13.38 2.04
CA LEU A 200 -20.64 13.58 0.68
C LEU A 200 -21.05 15.04 0.45
N HIS A 201 -20.69 15.56 -0.71
CA HIS A 201 -20.93 16.93 -1.11
C HIS A 201 -22.17 17.10 -2.00
N ASP A 202 -22.73 18.31 -1.97
CA ASP A 202 -23.95 18.62 -2.71
C ASP A 202 -23.79 18.75 -4.23
N TRP A 203 -22.55 18.78 -4.74
CA TRP A 203 -22.26 18.85 -6.17
C TRP A 203 -22.51 17.55 -6.94
N GLY A 204 -22.71 16.41 -6.23
CA GLY A 204 -22.84 15.11 -6.85
C GLY A 204 -24.14 15.01 -7.64
N ALA A 205 -24.06 14.53 -8.88
CA ALA A 205 -25.22 14.30 -9.73
C ALA A 205 -26.18 13.24 -9.14
N PHE A 206 -25.62 12.21 -8.48
CA PHE A 206 -26.38 11.18 -7.80
C PHE A 206 -26.39 11.43 -6.29
N LYS A 207 -27.57 11.75 -5.75
CA LYS A 207 -27.76 11.92 -4.31
C LYS A 207 -27.85 10.58 -3.61
N ILE A 208 -26.73 10.15 -3.02
CA ILE A 208 -26.65 8.94 -2.20
C ILE A 208 -26.66 9.37 -0.73
N LYS A 209 -27.37 8.62 0.12
CA LYS A 209 -27.28 8.83 1.58
C LYS A 209 -25.90 8.43 2.08
N PRO A 210 -25.37 9.04 3.15
CA PRO A 210 -24.15 8.60 3.78
C PRO A 210 -24.11 7.08 3.96
N PHE A 211 -22.99 6.47 3.61
CA PHE A 211 -22.83 5.02 3.59
C PHE A 211 -21.40 4.64 4.00
N MET A 212 -21.21 3.38 4.39
CA MET A 212 -19.88 2.82 4.59
C MET A 212 -19.47 2.08 3.31
N PRO A 213 -18.43 2.53 2.59
CA PRO A 213 -17.86 1.73 1.52
C PRO A 213 -17.38 0.37 2.05
N THR A 214 -17.48 -0.65 1.22
CA THR A 214 -17.19 -2.03 1.62
C THR A 214 -15.71 -2.19 2.01
N VAL A 215 -15.45 -2.41 3.31
CA VAL A 215 -14.09 -2.59 3.82
C VAL A 215 -13.50 -3.92 3.36
N PHE A 216 -14.28 -5.00 3.41
CA PHE A 216 -13.85 -6.34 3.01
C PHE A 216 -15.03 -7.14 2.47
N GLY A 217 -14.78 -7.91 1.42
CA GLY A 217 -15.77 -8.74 0.75
C GLY A 217 -16.51 -8.03 -0.36
N ASP A 218 -17.63 -8.63 -0.75
CA ASP A 218 -18.56 -8.07 -1.73
C ASP A 218 -19.62 -7.24 -1.03
N GLY A 219 -19.93 -6.10 -1.61
CA GLY A 219 -20.95 -5.19 -1.10
C GLY A 219 -21.72 -4.52 -2.22
N LYS A 220 -22.78 -3.82 -1.85
CA LYS A 220 -23.63 -3.11 -2.79
C LYS A 220 -23.96 -1.72 -2.28
N ILE A 221 -23.75 -0.73 -3.13
CA ILE A 221 -23.95 0.68 -2.81
C ILE A 221 -24.75 1.28 -3.95
N ALA A 222 -26.03 1.56 -3.70
CA ALA A 222 -26.99 1.90 -4.73
C ALA A 222 -26.99 0.86 -5.88
N GLN A 223 -26.64 1.28 -7.09
CA GLN A 223 -26.55 0.41 -8.28
C GLN A 223 -25.15 -0.18 -8.50
N PHE A 224 -24.20 0.16 -7.65
CA PHE A 224 -22.82 -0.30 -7.76
C PHE A 224 -22.59 -1.55 -6.92
N THR A 225 -21.92 -2.54 -7.50
CA THR A 225 -21.35 -3.67 -6.74
C THR A 225 -19.89 -3.35 -6.47
N THR A 226 -19.44 -3.58 -5.25
CA THR A 226 -18.05 -3.32 -4.84
C THR A 226 -17.39 -4.61 -4.40
N HIS A 227 -16.17 -4.87 -4.86
CA HIS A 227 -15.35 -5.98 -4.40
C HIS A 227 -14.11 -5.42 -3.71
N SER A 228 -13.89 -5.80 -2.46
CA SER A 228 -12.82 -5.24 -1.62
C SER A 228 -12.02 -6.35 -0.95
N TYR A 229 -10.78 -6.55 -1.39
CA TYR A 229 -9.99 -7.71 -0.99
C TYR A 229 -8.50 -7.38 -0.76
N PRO A 230 -7.84 -8.09 0.16
CA PRO A 230 -6.40 -8.00 0.34
C PRO A 230 -5.67 -8.43 -0.93
N THR A 231 -4.55 -7.77 -1.19
CA THR A 231 -3.61 -8.18 -2.25
C THR A 231 -2.28 -8.60 -1.64
N ILE A 232 -1.29 -8.87 -2.50
CA ILE A 232 0.01 -9.39 -2.08
C ILE A 232 0.68 -8.57 -0.96
N GLY A 233 0.55 -7.25 -0.98
CA GLY A 233 1.14 -6.39 0.06
C GLY A 233 0.52 -6.62 1.43
N PHE A 234 -0.79 -6.85 1.55
CA PHE A 234 -1.39 -7.15 2.85
C PHE A 234 -0.91 -8.49 3.40
N TYR A 235 -0.74 -9.51 2.55
CA TYR A 235 -0.13 -10.78 2.97
C TYR A 235 1.33 -10.60 3.39
N MET A 236 2.10 -9.71 2.74
CA MET A 236 3.45 -9.36 3.20
C MET A 236 3.43 -8.66 4.56
N LEU A 237 2.44 -7.80 4.84
CA LEU A 237 2.27 -7.20 6.17
C LEU A 237 1.97 -8.25 7.24
N LEU A 238 1.15 -9.27 6.94
CA LEU A 238 0.88 -10.38 7.86
C LEU A 238 2.16 -11.18 8.15
N LEU A 239 2.99 -11.45 7.14
CA LEU A 239 4.27 -12.13 7.35
C LEU A 239 5.25 -11.28 8.17
N ILE A 240 5.37 -9.98 7.89
CA ILE A 240 6.17 -9.04 8.68
C ILE A 240 5.71 -9.07 10.14
N SER A 241 4.39 -9.01 10.37
CA SER A 241 3.82 -9.04 11.71
C SER A 241 4.14 -10.35 12.43
N PHE A 242 3.92 -11.47 11.77
CA PHE A 242 4.20 -12.80 12.32
C PHE A 242 5.66 -12.96 12.74
N PHE A 243 6.62 -12.66 11.85
CA PHE A 243 8.05 -12.76 12.19
C PHE A 243 8.47 -11.75 13.26
N SER A 244 7.81 -10.59 13.33
CA SER A 244 8.07 -9.59 14.37
C SER A 244 7.63 -10.08 15.76
N ILE A 245 6.47 -10.72 15.85
CA ILE A 245 5.98 -11.35 17.07
C ILE A 245 6.92 -12.46 17.53
N LEU A 246 7.36 -13.33 16.61
CA LEU A 246 8.32 -14.39 16.92
C LEU A 246 9.65 -13.82 17.42
N ALA A 247 10.16 -12.75 16.79
CA ALA A 247 11.38 -12.09 17.21
C ALA A 247 11.25 -11.50 18.62
N PHE A 248 10.13 -10.83 18.92
CA PHE A 248 9.84 -10.23 20.22
C PHE A 248 9.86 -11.29 21.34
N PHE A 249 9.09 -12.37 21.19
CA PHE A 249 9.01 -13.41 22.21
C PHE A 249 10.31 -14.20 22.36
N ALA A 250 11.03 -14.46 21.26
CA ALA A 250 12.33 -15.15 21.32
C ALA A 250 13.36 -14.35 22.12
N LYS A 251 13.43 -13.02 21.93
CA LYS A 251 14.34 -12.16 22.70
C LYS A 251 13.88 -12.00 24.15
N GLN A 252 12.57 -11.88 24.40
CA GLN A 252 12.05 -11.80 25.76
C GLN A 252 12.35 -13.07 26.57
N LYS A 253 12.18 -14.24 25.96
CA LYS A 253 12.57 -15.53 26.53
C LYS A 253 14.06 -15.56 26.89
N ALA A 254 14.93 -15.09 25.98
CA ALA A 254 16.36 -15.07 26.22
C ALA A 254 16.75 -14.22 27.44
N PHE A 255 16.17 -13.03 27.59
CA PHE A 255 16.46 -12.18 28.74
C PHE A 255 16.01 -12.81 30.05
N LYS A 256 14.84 -13.45 30.07
CA LYS A 256 14.35 -14.17 31.26
C LYS A 256 15.30 -15.32 31.64
N GLU A 257 15.70 -16.16 30.69
CA GLU A 257 16.63 -17.29 30.92
C GLU A 257 18.05 -16.84 31.33
N MET A 258 18.44 -15.59 31.01
CA MET A 258 19.71 -14.99 31.41
C MET A 258 19.65 -14.30 32.78
N GLU A 259 18.48 -13.80 33.20
CA GLU A 259 18.25 -13.23 34.54
C GLU A 259 18.10 -14.32 35.61
N GLU A 260 17.61 -15.50 35.24
CA GLU A 260 17.45 -16.67 36.13
C GLU A 260 18.76 -17.45 36.41
N LYS A 261 19.88 -17.06 35.76
CA LYS A 261 21.21 -17.67 35.92
C LYS A 261 22.18 -16.73 36.64
#